data_AF-A0A7I7NFI9-F1
#
_entry.id   AF-A0A7I7NFI9-F1
#
_cell.length_a   1.000
_cell.length_b   1.000
_cell.length_c   1.000
_cell.angle_alpha   90.00
_cell.angle_beta   90.00
_cell.angle_gamma   90.00
#
_symmetry.space_group_name_H-M   'P 1'
#
loop_
_entity.id
_entity.type
_entity.pdbx_description
1 polymer ?
#
loop_
_entity_poly.entity_id
_entity_poly.type
_entity_poly.pdbx_seq_one_letter_code
_entity_poly.pdbx_strand_id
1 'polypeptide(L)' 'MRAAEGPFPVETTSLWEDGPNGMAKMTLRNRGEPKGFSGIAAAVLAMAMKRANARDLARLQSLIEATN' A
#
# COMPACT_ATOMS: atom_id res chain seq x y z
N MET A 1 -4.29 10.37 1.38
CA MET A 1 -5.16 9.95 2.50
C MET A 1 -4.31 9.76 3.75
N ARG A 2 -4.81 10.09 4.94
CA ARG A 2 -4.16 9.79 6.22
C ARG A 2 -5.14 9.01 7.09
N ALA A 3 -4.71 7.86 7.60
CA ALA A 3 -5.47 7.06 8.56
C ALA A 3 -4.75 7.12 9.92
N ALA A 4 -5.46 7.60 10.94
CA ALA A 4 -4.95 7.76 12.30
C ALA A 4 -5.55 6.73 13.28
N GLU A 5 -6.40 5.82 12.79
CA GLU A 5 -7.03 4.78 13.59
C GLU A 5 -6.21 3.50 13.55
N GLY A 6 -5.94 2.92 14.73
CA GLY A 6 -5.14 1.71 14.91
C GLY A 6 -3.73 1.98 15.46
N PRO A 7 -2.97 0.92 15.80
CA PRO A 7 -1.66 1.03 16.46
C PRO A 7 -0.57 1.70 15.58
N PHE A 8 -0.87 1.94 14.30
CA PHE A 8 0.08 2.41 13.29
C PHE A 8 -0.52 3.56 12.46
N PRO A 9 -0.27 4.83 12.83
CA PRO A 9 -0.67 5.93 11.99
C PRO A 9 0.01 5.81 10.61
N VAL A 10 -0.78 5.86 9.55
CA VAL A 10 -0.31 5.70 8.17
C VAL A 10 -0.83 6.81 7.26
N GLU A 11 0.06 7.35 6.45
CA GLU A 11 -0.23 8.22 5.33
C GLU A 11 -0.12 7.40 4.03
N THR A 12 -1.20 7.38 3.26
CA THR A 12 -1.31 6.68 1.99
C THR A 12 -1.43 7.68 0.86
N THR A 13 -0.50 7.64 -0.09
CA THR A 13 -0.55 8.42 -1.33
C THR A 13 -0.76 7.48 -2.50
N SER A 14 -1.78 7.73 -3.31
CA SER A 14 -2.01 7.05 -4.58
C SER A 14 -1.70 8.03 -5.72
N LEU A 15 -0.84 7.61 -6.64
CA LEU A 15 -0.54 8.33 -7.87
C LEU A 15 -0.99 7.47 -9.05
N TRP A 16 -1.58 8.12 -10.04
CA TRP A 16 -1.97 7.51 -11.30
C TRP A 16 -1.26 8.25 -12.43
N GLU A 17 -0.74 7.50 -13.37
CA GLU A 17 -0.12 8.01 -14.59
C GLU A 17 -0.46 7.11 -15.77
N ASP A 18 -0.37 7.66 -16.98
CA ASP A 18 -0.54 6.88 -18.20
C ASP A 18 0.62 5.88 -18.33
N GLY A 19 0.25 4.62 -18.50
CA GLY A 19 1.14 3.50 -18.78
C GLY A 19 1.22 3.19 -20.27
N PRO A 20 2.14 2.29 -20.66
CA PRO A 20 2.25 1.84 -22.05
C PRO A 20 0.96 1.14 -22.50
N ASN A 21 0.71 1.17 -23.81
CA ASN A 21 -0.40 0.46 -24.46
C ASN A 21 -1.80 0.84 -23.92
N GLY A 22 -1.99 2.10 -23.50
CA GLY A 22 -3.28 2.57 -22.97
C GLY A 22 -3.61 2.04 -21.58
N MET A 23 -2.66 1.43 -20.89
CA MET A 23 -2.82 0.99 -19.50
C MET A 23 -2.69 2.17 -18.55
N ALA A 24 -3.27 2.06 -17.35
CA ALA A 24 -3.00 3.00 -16.27
C ALA A 24 -1.97 2.40 -15.31
N LYS A 25 -0.97 3.18 -14.90
CA LYS A 25 -0.02 2.79 -13.86
C LYS A 25 -0.40 3.45 -12.55
N MET A 26 -0.74 2.63 -11.57
CA MET A 26 -0.98 3.08 -10.20
C MET A 26 0.25 2.83 -9.32
N THR A 27 0.67 3.87 -8.59
CA THR A 27 1.67 3.75 -7.53
C THR A 27 1.03 4.04 -6.18
N LEU A 28 1.18 3.11 -5.23
CA LEU A 28 0.73 3.28 -3.85
C LEU A 28 1.94 3.45 -2.93
N ARG A 29 2.00 4.57 -2.19
CA ARG A 29 3.01 4.81 -1.16
C ARG A 29 2.35 4.89 0.21
N ASN A 30 2.66 3.91 1.07
CA ASN A 30 2.29 3.93 2.48
C ASN A 30 3.49 4.40 3.32
N ARG A 31 3.31 5.45 4.11
CA ARG A 31 4.29 5.99 5.05
C ARG A 31 3.66 5.97 6.44
N GLY A 32 4.19 5.16 7.34
CA GLY A 32 3.78 5.13 8.73
C GLY A 32 4.99 4.90 9.61
N GLU A 33 4.87 5.28 10.88
CA GLU A 33 5.88 4.99 11.89
C GLU A 33 5.24 4.08 12.93
N PRO A 34 5.70 2.84 13.08
CA PRO A 34 5.12 1.94 14.06
C PRO A 34 5.52 2.36 15.46
N LYS A 35 4.69 3.21 16.09
CA LYS A 35 4.89 3.63 17.48
C LYS A 35 4.55 2.47 18.43
N GLY A 36 5.37 2.27 19.46
CA GLY A 36 5.13 1.26 20.50
C GLY A 36 5.79 -0.11 20.25
N PHE A 37 6.59 -0.29 19.20
CA PHE A 37 7.34 -1.52 18.95
C PHE A 37 8.84 -1.27 19.11
N SER A 38 9.43 -1.72 20.23
CA SER A 38 10.86 -1.62 20.50
C SER A 38 11.67 -2.64 19.68
N GLY A 39 12.63 -2.18 18.88
CA GLY A 39 13.61 -3.04 18.21
C GLY A 39 13.16 -3.68 16.89
N ILE A 40 13.88 -4.73 16.46
CA ILE A 40 13.84 -5.43 15.14
C ILE A 40 12.42 -5.70 14.59
N ALA A 41 11.39 -5.72 15.44
CA ALA A 41 9.99 -5.82 15.08
C ALA A 41 9.52 -4.81 14.00
N ALA A 42 10.06 -3.59 13.97
CA ALA A 42 9.63 -2.57 12.99
C ALA A 42 9.94 -2.96 11.53
N ALA A 43 11.12 -3.52 11.25
CA ALA A 43 11.49 -3.95 9.91
C ALA A 43 10.70 -5.19 9.45
N VAL A 44 10.47 -6.14 10.36
CA VAL A 44 9.65 -7.34 10.10
C VAL A 44 8.21 -6.93 9.79
N LEU A 45 7.65 -6.03 10.59
CA LEU A 45 6.31 -5.48 10.37
C LEU A 45 6.22 -4.73 9.03
N ALA A 46 7.21 -3.90 8.71
CA ALA A 46 7.26 -3.20 7.43
C ALA A 46 7.28 -4.18 6.24
N MET A 47 8.05 -5.28 6.34
CA MET A 47 8.05 -6.34 5.32
C MET A 47 6.70 -7.06 5.22
N ALA A 48 6.07 -7.39 6.35
CA ALA A 48 4.76 -8.01 6.38
C ALA A 48 3.68 -7.12 5.74
N MET A 49 3.65 -5.83 6.10
CA MET A 49 2.77 -4.83 5.50
C MET A 49 3.01 -4.68 4.00
N LYS A 50 4.27 -4.66 3.56
CA LYS A 50 4.62 -4.59 2.14
C LYS A 50 4.06 -5.79 1.37
N ARG A 51 4.17 -7.01 1.92
CA ARG A 51 3.62 -8.23 1.31
C ARG A 51 2.09 -8.20 1.24
N ALA A 52 1.43 -7.78 2.32
CA ALA A 52 -0.03 -7.64 2.36
C ALA A 52 -0.50 -6.63 1.30
N ASN A 53 0.09 -5.43 1.28
CA ASN A 53 -0.24 -4.39 0.30
C ASN A 53 -0.05 -4.88 -1.15
N ALA A 54 1.01 -5.64 -1.44
CA ALA A 54 1.23 -6.18 -2.78
C ALA A 54 0.13 -7.17 -3.20
N ARG A 55 -0.33 -8.03 -2.28
CA ARG A 55 -1.44 -8.95 -2.54
C ARG A 55 -2.75 -8.21 -2.79
N ASP A 56 -3.02 -7.18 -1.99
CA ASP A 56 -4.22 -6.37 -2.13
C ASP A 56 -4.22 -5.62 -3.45
N LEU A 57 -3.08 -5.05 -3.86
CA LEU A 57 -2.93 -4.39 -5.15
C LEU A 57 -3.15 -5.34 -6.34
N ALA A 58 -2.60 -6.55 -6.29
CA ALA A 58 -2.84 -7.54 -7.33
C ALA A 58 -4.33 -7.91 -7.43
N ARG A 59 -5.01 -8.07 -6.29
CA ARG A 59 -6.45 -8.33 -6.26
C ARG A 59 -7.26 -7.16 -6.80
N LEU A 60 -6.90 -5.93 -6.43
CA LEU A 60 -7.55 -4.72 -6.93
C LEU A 60 -7.41 -4.60 -8.44
N GLN A 61 -6.21 -4.86 -8.98
CA GLN A 61 -5.98 -4.89 -10.42
C GLN A 61 -6.92 -5.88 -11.11
N SER A 62 -6.98 -7.12 -10.63
CA SER A 62 -7.87 -8.13 -11.22
C SER A 62 -9.36 -7.73 -11.18
N LEU A 63 -9.81 -7.05 -10.12
CA LEU A 63 -11.19 -6.58 -10.02
C LEU A 63 -11.49 -5.44 -10.98
N ILE A 64 -10.55 -4.50 -11.14
CA ILE A 64 -10.69 -3.38 -12.07
C ILE A 64 -10.72 -3.91 -13.51
N GLU A 65 -9.79 -4.79 -13.87
CA GLU A 65 -9.74 -5.40 -15.20
C GLU A 65 -10.97 -6.27 -15.51
N ALA A 66 -11.57 -6.91 -14.51
CA ALA A 66 -12.80 -7.68 -14.69
C ALA A 66 -14.08 -6.83 -14.85
N THR A 67 -14.02 -5.55 -14.47
CA THR A 67 -15.19 -4.64 -14.53
C THR A 67 -15.12 -3.70 -15.75
N ASN A 68 -14.02 -3.73 -16.50
CA ASN A 68 -13.80 -2.98 -17.74
C ASN A 68 -14.14 -3.85 -18.95
#